data_AF-A0A196SFW0-F1
#
_entry.id   AF-A0A196SFW0-F1
#
_cell.length_a   1.000
_cell.length_b   1.000
_cell.length_c   1.000
_cell.angle_alpha   90.00
_cell.angle_beta   90.00
_cell.angle_gamma   90.00
#
_symmetry.space_group_name_H-M   'P 1'
#
loop_
_entity.id
_entity.type
_entity.pdbx_description
1 polymer ?
#
loop_
_entity_poly.entity_id
_entity_poly.type
_entity_poly.pdbx_seq_one_letter_code
_entity_poly.pdbx_strand_id
1 'polypeptide(L)'
;MVKCLKAGKVVVITSGKYAGKKAVIVKVNEAASDKYKFPNAIVVGVESAPRKVTRAMDEKAVNKKTSMKVFTKVINLQHFMPTR
;
A
#
# COMPACT_ATOMS: atom_id res chain seq x y z
N MET A 1 -6.51 -5.91 -24.41
CA MET A 1 -6.90 -5.50 -23.04
C MET A 1 -5.69 -4.92 -22.31
N VAL A 2 -5.81 -3.76 -21.69
CA VAL A 2 -4.69 -3.12 -20.98
C VAL A 2 -4.58 -3.72 -19.57
N LYS A 3 -3.40 -4.21 -19.18
CA LYS A 3 -3.17 -4.74 -17.82
C LYS A 3 -3.41 -3.63 -16.77
N CYS A 4 -4.37 -3.86 -15.88
CA CYS A 4 -4.74 -2.89 -14.85
C CYS A 4 -3.72 -2.78 -13.71
N LEU A 5 -3.02 -3.88 -13.40
CA LEU A 5 -2.01 -3.95 -12.34
C LEU A 5 -0.63 -3.70 -12.95
N LYS A 6 -0.07 -2.51 -12.69
CA LYS A 6 1.24 -2.07 -13.16
C LYS A 6 1.99 -1.39 -12.00
N ALA A 7 3.30 -1.30 -12.11
CA ALA A 7 4.09 -0.48 -11.19
C ALA A 7 3.59 0.98 -11.20
N GLY A 8 3.59 1.62 -10.03
CA GLY A 8 3.08 2.97 -9.82
C GLY A 8 1.57 3.08 -9.61
N LYS A 9 0.80 1.99 -9.80
CA LYS A 9 -0.64 1.99 -9.50
C LYS A 9 -0.91 1.93 -8.01
N VAL A 10 -1.91 2.68 -7.57
CA VAL A 10 -2.49 2.59 -6.23
C VAL A 10 -3.48 1.42 -6.18
N VAL A 11 -3.45 0.69 -5.07
CA VAL A 11 -4.34 -0.43 -4.78
C VAL A 11 -4.75 -0.40 -3.32
N VAL A 12 -5.91 -0.98 -3.02
CA VAL A 12 -6.33 -1.27 -1.65
C VAL A 12 -6.08 -2.75 -1.38
N ILE A 13 -5.50 -3.07 -0.23
CA ILE A 13 -5.27 -4.45 0.19
C ILE A 13 -6.57 -5.00 0.76
N THR A 14 -6.99 -6.19 0.30
CA THR A 14 -8.27 -6.78 0.74
C THR A 14 -8.11 -7.73 1.93
N SER A 15 -6.94 -8.33 2.15
CA SER A 15 -6.73 -9.35 3.18
C SER A 15 -5.42 -9.20 3.96
N GLY A 16 -5.37 -9.82 5.16
CA GLY A 16 -4.21 -9.85 6.04
C GLY A 16 -4.05 -8.62 6.94
N LYS A 17 -2.88 -8.49 7.58
CA LYS A 17 -2.58 -7.42 8.58
C LYS A 17 -2.85 -5.99 8.07
N TYR A 18 -2.68 -5.76 6.77
CA TYR A 18 -2.82 -4.42 6.15
C TYR A 18 -4.11 -4.29 5.33
N ALA A 19 -5.11 -5.13 5.56
CA ALA A 19 -6.41 -5.00 4.91
C ALA A 19 -7.01 -3.59 5.12
N GLY A 20 -7.63 -3.06 4.06
CA GLY A 20 -8.18 -1.70 4.02
C GLY A 20 -7.14 -0.58 3.91
N LYS A 21 -5.84 -0.88 3.95
CA LYS A 21 -4.78 0.12 3.75
C LYS A 21 -4.53 0.35 2.27
N LYS A 22 -4.20 1.60 1.93
CA LYS A 22 -3.78 2.01 0.59
C LYS A 22 -2.30 1.69 0.41
N ALA A 23 -1.97 1.16 -0.76
CA ALA A 23 -0.60 0.82 -1.14
C ALA A 23 -0.33 1.14 -2.61
N VAL A 24 0.94 1.32 -2.93
CA VAL A 24 1.44 1.48 -4.30
C VAL A 24 2.18 0.22 -4.68
N ILE A 25 1.92 -0.27 -5.90
CA ILE A 25 2.65 -1.39 -6.48
C ILE A 25 4.02 -0.88 -6.95
N VAL A 26 5.09 -1.44 -6.39
CA VAL A 26 6.46 -1.12 -6.82
C VAL A 26 6.89 -2.04 -7.95
N LYS A 27 6.64 -3.35 -7.79
CA LYS A 27 6.98 -4.37 -8.78
C LYS A 27 5.90 -5.43 -8.83
N VAL A 28 5.53 -5.82 -10.04
CA VAL A 28 4.63 -6.95 -10.31
C VAL A 28 5.48 -8.13 -10.77
N ASN A 29 5.30 -9.30 -10.15
CA ASN A 29 5.83 -10.56 -10.66
C ASN A 29 4.64 -11.45 -11.04
N GLU A 30 4.43 -11.60 -12.35
CA GLU A 30 3.34 -12.43 -12.88
C GLU A 30 3.72 -13.91 -12.93
N ALA A 31 5.01 -14.21 -13.07
CA ALA A 31 5.53 -15.57 -13.07
C ALA A 31 5.75 -16.09 -11.64
N ALA A 32 5.48 -17.38 -11.45
CA ALA A 32 5.86 -18.09 -10.23
C ALA A 32 7.39 -18.12 -10.11
N SER A 33 7.89 -17.77 -8.93
CA SER A 33 9.30 -17.91 -8.55
C SER A 33 9.42 -19.05 -7.55
N ASP A 34 10.60 -19.65 -7.40
CA ASP A 34 10.85 -20.70 -6.40
C ASP A 34 10.42 -20.29 -4.99
N LYS A 35 10.54 -19.00 -4.67
CA LYS A 35 10.14 -18.45 -3.37
C LYS A 35 8.62 -18.31 -3.22
N TYR A 36 7.92 -18.00 -4.30
CA TYR A 36 6.47 -17.77 -4.30
C TYR A 36 5.84 -18.39 -5.55
N LYS A 37 5.13 -19.51 -5.36
CA LYS A 37 4.48 -20.27 -6.44
C LYS A 37 3.21 -19.59 -7.01
N PHE A 38 2.90 -18.37 -6.57
CA PHE A 38 1.70 -17.63 -6.97
C PHE A 38 2.07 -16.23 -7.49
N PRO A 39 1.25 -15.64 -8.38
CA PRO A 39 1.47 -14.28 -8.85
C PRO A 39 1.45 -13.28 -7.69
N ASN A 40 2.49 -12.46 -7.58
CA ASN A 40 2.64 -11.54 -6.47
C ASN A 40 3.09 -10.14 -6.90
N ALA A 41 2.91 -9.18 -6.00
CA ALA A 41 3.48 -7.86 -6.14
C ALA A 41 4.20 -7.44 -4.86
N ILE A 42 5.26 -6.68 -5.04
CA ILE A 42 5.90 -5.92 -3.97
C ILE A 42 5.15 -4.60 -3.86
N VAL A 43 4.61 -4.34 -2.67
CA VAL A 43 3.88 -3.11 -2.38
C VAL A 43 4.53 -2.33 -1.26
N VAL A 44 4.41 -1.01 -1.37
CA VAL A 44 4.70 -0.07 -0.30
C VAL A 44 3.40 0.62 0.05
N GLY A 45 2.97 0.54 1.31
CA GLY A 45 1.71 1.09 1.75
C GLY A 45 1.83 1.88 3.04
N VAL A 46 0.74 2.56 3.38
CA VAL A 46 0.65 3.40 4.57
C VAL A 46 -0.09 2.62 5.66
N GLU A 47 0.60 2.24 6.73
CA GLU A 47 0.02 1.56 7.90
C GLU A 47 -0.77 2.55 8.74
N SER A 48 -0.15 3.68 9.08
CA SER A 48 -0.79 4.79 9.80
C SER A 48 -0.78 6.03 8.94
N ALA A 49 -1.97 6.43 8.48
CA ALA A 49 -2.18 7.65 7.71
C ALA A 49 -2.01 8.89 8.62
N PRO A 50 -1.60 10.04 8.05
CA PRO A 50 -1.51 11.27 8.82
C PRO A 50 -2.90 11.69 9.29
N ARG A 51 -2.98 12.25 10.49
CA ARG A 51 -4.24 12.69 11.08
C ARG A 51 -4.53 14.13 10.68
N LYS A 52 -5.82 14.52 10.69
CA LYS A 52 -6.25 15.90 10.38
C LYS A 52 -5.55 16.91 11.30
N VAL A 53 -4.93 17.91 10.68
CA VAL A 53 -4.33 19.09 11.32
C VAL A 53 -5.30 20.26 11.22
N THR A 54 -5.43 21.04 12.28
CA THR A 54 -6.23 22.27 12.33
C THR A 54 -5.32 23.47 12.61
N ARG A 55 -5.78 24.68 12.27
CA ARG A 55 -4.97 25.92 12.41
C ARG A 55 -4.59 26.26 13.86
N ALA A 56 -5.34 25.77 14.84
CA ALA A 56 -5.12 26.04 16.27
C ALA A 56 -4.07 25.12 16.92
N MET A 57 -3.40 24.24 16.16
CA MET A 57 -2.46 23.27 16.72
C MET A 57 -1.04 23.82 16.77
N ASP A 58 -0.34 23.55 17.88
CA ASP A 58 1.08 23.84 18.01
C ASP A 58 1.94 22.98 17.08
N GLU A 59 3.11 23.48 16.69
CA GLU A 59 4.06 22.79 15.80
C GLU A 59 4.43 21.38 16.28
N LYS A 60 4.58 21.19 17.60
CA LYS A 60 4.85 19.87 18.19
C LYS A 60 3.71 18.88 17.96
N ALA A 61 2.46 19.35 18.05
CA ALA A 61 1.28 18.52 17.82
C ALA A 61 1.08 18.26 16.32
N VAL A 62 1.38 19.25 15.46
CA VAL A 62 1.39 19.10 14.01
C VAL A 62 2.39 18.02 13.59
N ASN A 63 3.64 18.08 14.04
CA ASN A 63 4.67 17.10 13.69
C ASN A 63 4.28 15.67 14.09
N LYS A 64 3.70 15.48 15.28
CA LYS A 64 3.20 14.18 15.72
C LYS A 64 2.06 13.66 14.84
N LYS A 65 1.12 14.51 14.44
CA LYS A 65 -0.02 14.11 13.59
C LYS A 65 0.34 13.88 12.11
N THR A 66 1.35 14.59 11.61
CA THR A 66 1.84 14.47 10.24
C THR A 66 2.71 13.22 10.05
N SER A 67 3.31 12.69 11.12
CA SER A 67 4.12 11.47 11.06
C SER A 67 3.30 10.30 10.50
N MET A 68 3.90 9.60 9.52
CA MET A 68 3.31 8.46 8.86
C MET A 68 4.13 7.20 9.16
N LYS A 69 3.44 6.08 9.32
CA LYS A 69 4.09 4.77 9.39
C LYS A 69 3.84 4.03 8.09
N VAL A 70 4.91 3.63 7.42
CA VAL A 70 4.87 2.89 6.15
C VAL A 70 5.21 1.43 6.36
N PHE A 71 4.77 0.58 5.44
CA PHE A 71 5.12 -0.84 5.39
C PHE A 71 5.48 -1.26 3.98
N THR A 72 6.36 -2.26 3.89
CA THR A 72 6.69 -2.94 2.64
C THR A 72 6.26 -4.40 2.77
N LYS A 73 5.54 -4.94 1.79
CA LYS A 73 5.09 -6.33 1.84
C LYS A 73 4.99 -6.95 0.45
N VAL A 74 5.21 -8.26 0.38
CA VAL A 74 4.89 -9.08 -0.79
C VAL A 74 3.49 -9.64 -0.60
N ILE A 75 2.59 -9.39 -1.56
CA ILE A 75 1.18 -9.79 -1.48
C ILE A 75 0.78 -10.46 -2.80
N ASN A 76 -0.05 -11.50 -2.72
CA ASN A 76 -0.65 -12.15 -3.87
C ASN A 76 -1.52 -11.15 -4.66
N LEU A 77 -1.47 -11.20 -5.99
CA LEU A 77 -2.25 -10.31 -6.86
C LEU A 77 -3.77 -10.40 -6.62
N GLN A 78 -4.28 -11.56 -6.16
CA GLN A 78 -5.70 -11.74 -5.84
C GLN A 78 -6.17 -10.90 -4.65
N HIS A 79 -5.25 -10.46 -3.79
CA HIS A 79 -5.58 -9.68 -2.59
C HIS A 79 -5.49 -8.16 -2.81
N PHE A 80 -5.62 -7.72 -4.06
CA PHE A 80 -5.71 -6.30 -4.40
C PHE A 80 -7.09 -5.96 -4.95
N MET A 81 -7.61 -4.83 -4.47
CA MET A 81 -8.65 -4.08 -5.14
C MET A 81 -7.99 -2.96 -5.94
N PRO A 82 -8.00 -2.99 -7.28
CA PRO A 82 -7.44 -1.92 -8.09
C PRO A 82 -8.28 -0.65 -7.94
N THR A 83 -7.62 0.49 -7.73
CA THR A 83 -8.27 1.80 -7.75
C THR A 83 -8.14 2.46 -9.13
N ARG A 84 -8.93 3.52 -9.39
CA ARG A 84 -8.89 4.28 -10.65
C ARG A 84 -7.49 4.83 -10.94
#